data_AF-A0A1G9INX8-F1
#
_entry.id   AF-A0A1G9INX8-F1
#
_cell.length_a   1.000
_cell.length_b   1.000
_cell.length_c   1.000
_cell.angle_alpha   90.00
_cell.angle_beta   90.00
_cell.angle_gamma   90.00
#
_symmetry.space_group_name_H-M   'P 1'
#
loop_
_entity.id
_entity.type
_entity.pdbx_description
1 polymer ?
#
loop_
_entity_poly.entity_id
_entity_poly.type
_entity_poly.pdbx_seq_one_letter_code
_entity_poly.pdbx_strand_id
1 'polypeptide(L)'
;MKYKSRATTSAGTKTGIILSCAIALTLTGCGGMALASSQGVPGANGRDSSAAGGEPLAGYMAEELDRIQLAQDTLRLTCIADNGFPELRRFIPKDRVTSRTREQITYNPDDIFFESEADARNRGFGRSIPARPDKVIPHEKTYEGVSETCAKLAWEQLDKDAFQTFLEYQQIGYGMHSSSAAVAVPAAEKVGPALLKCLQDRGAPVTAGNEFFGMSLNVKRGSLERPEEGGPSPKKTSGIEIIPGIPENRYIPTPEESDLAASVYSCSRSAGVRDEHKRIMTAPERDAYAANKDKLNELEPDVRRLSDTATTLLKQ
;
A
#
# COMPACT_ATOMS: atom_id res chain seq x y z
N MET A 1 43.83 -0.45 2.78
CA MET A 1 43.56 -0.89 4.17
C MET A 1 43.26 -2.39 4.13
N LYS A 2 44.06 -3.22 4.81
CA LYS A 2 43.93 -4.69 4.84
C LYS A 2 43.10 -5.10 6.05
N TYR A 3 41.95 -5.75 5.85
CA TYR A 3 41.18 -6.35 6.94
C TYR A 3 41.64 -7.79 7.17
N LYS A 4 42.23 -8.05 8.34
CA LYS A 4 42.54 -9.39 8.85
C LYS A 4 41.28 -9.97 9.49
N SER A 5 40.82 -11.10 8.98
CA SER A 5 39.83 -11.98 9.63
C SER A 5 40.45 -12.64 10.86
N ARG A 6 39.78 -12.56 12.02
CA ARG A 6 40.05 -13.40 13.19
C ARG A 6 38.84 -14.28 13.42
N ALA A 7 39.07 -15.59 13.27
CA ALA A 7 38.17 -16.63 13.75
C ALA A 7 38.29 -16.73 15.29
N THR A 8 37.16 -16.79 15.98
CA THR A 8 37.06 -17.21 17.37
C THR A 8 36.16 -18.43 17.43
N THR A 9 36.79 -19.57 17.73
CA THR A 9 36.19 -20.84 18.10
C THR A 9 35.55 -20.69 19.49
N SER A 10 34.27 -21.03 19.63
CA SER A 10 33.63 -21.20 20.94
C SER A 10 33.20 -22.66 21.10
N ALA A 11 33.80 -23.31 22.09
CA ALA A 11 33.46 -24.65 22.55
C ALA A 11 32.19 -24.60 23.42
N GLY A 12 31.40 -25.66 23.33
CA GLY A 12 30.00 -25.65 23.74
C GLY A 12 29.69 -25.85 25.21
N THR A 13 28.41 -25.68 25.51
CA THR A 13 27.77 -26.19 26.72
C THR A 13 26.41 -26.74 26.30
N LYS A 14 26.24 -28.05 26.50
CA LYS A 14 24.96 -28.76 26.38
C LYS A 14 24.16 -28.55 27.66
N THR A 15 22.98 -27.94 27.56
CA THR A 15 21.93 -28.12 28.57
C THR A 15 20.57 -28.08 27.88
N GLY A 16 19.85 -29.20 27.95
CA GLY A 16 18.54 -29.36 27.37
C GLY A 16 17.48 -28.55 28.10
N ILE A 17 16.52 -28.04 27.34
CA ILE A 17 15.23 -27.60 27.85
C ILE A 17 14.17 -28.29 27.02
N ILE A 18 13.25 -28.90 27.77
CA ILE A 18 12.16 -29.77 27.36
C ILE A 18 11.14 -28.97 26.55
N LEU A 19 10.84 -29.48 25.36
CA LEU A 19 9.75 -29.03 24.51
C LEU A 19 8.44 -29.64 25.04
N SER A 20 7.63 -28.84 25.72
CA SER A 20 6.23 -29.18 26.02
C SER A 20 5.32 -28.35 25.12
N CYS A 21 4.91 -28.97 24.01
CA CYS A 21 3.76 -28.57 23.21
C CYS A 21 2.48 -28.93 23.98
N ALA A 22 1.73 -27.93 24.42
CA ALA A 22 0.35 -28.09 24.84
C ALA A 22 -0.47 -26.93 24.27
N ILE A 23 -0.83 -27.03 22.99
CA ILE A 23 -1.86 -26.20 22.38
C ILE A 23 -3.19 -26.87 22.70
N ALA A 24 -3.88 -26.38 23.73
CA ALA A 24 -5.25 -26.73 24.02
C ALA A 24 -6.18 -25.89 23.13
N LEU A 25 -6.59 -26.45 21.99
CA LEU A 25 -7.73 -26.00 21.21
C LEU A 25 -9.01 -26.48 21.90
N THR A 26 -9.68 -25.61 22.65
CA THR A 26 -11.06 -25.86 23.10
C THR A 26 -12.03 -25.19 22.14
N LEU A 27 -12.41 -25.94 21.10
CA LEU A 27 -13.63 -25.74 20.32
C LEU A 27 -14.78 -26.37 21.10
N THR A 28 -15.59 -25.54 21.78
CA THR A 28 -16.88 -25.97 22.32
C THR A 28 -17.86 -24.81 22.36
N GLY A 29 -18.89 -24.88 21.52
CA GLY A 29 -19.97 -23.89 21.45
C GLY A 29 -21.02 -24.32 20.43
N CYS A 30 -21.76 -25.37 20.77
CA CYS A 30 -22.86 -25.94 20.00
C CYS A 30 -24.19 -25.27 20.36
N GLY A 31 -25.03 -24.99 19.37
CA GLY A 31 -26.48 -25.11 19.48
C GLY A 31 -27.30 -23.82 19.61
N GLY A 32 -28.05 -23.49 18.56
CA GLY A 32 -29.12 -22.49 18.62
C GLY A 32 -29.84 -22.30 17.28
N MET A 33 -30.57 -23.31 16.81
CA MET A 33 -31.57 -23.15 15.75
C MET A 33 -32.68 -22.20 16.21
N ALA A 34 -32.93 -21.13 15.46
CA ALA A 34 -34.19 -20.39 15.49
C ALA A 34 -34.66 -20.14 14.06
N LEU A 35 -35.72 -20.85 13.67
CA LEU A 35 -36.55 -20.54 12.51
C LEU A 35 -37.37 -19.29 12.83
N ALA A 36 -37.20 -18.23 12.05
CA ALA A 36 -38.16 -17.13 12.01
C ALA A 36 -38.27 -16.60 10.58
N SER A 37 -39.36 -17.01 9.93
CA SER A 37 -39.91 -16.38 8.74
C SER A 37 -40.34 -14.95 9.09
N SER A 38 -39.85 -13.95 8.35
CA SER A 38 -40.53 -12.66 8.27
C SER A 38 -40.36 -12.07 6.88
N GLN A 39 -41.43 -11.40 6.47
CA GLN A 39 -41.83 -11.10 5.11
C GLN A 39 -41.13 -9.86 4.56
N GLY A 40 -41.13 -9.77 3.24
CA GLY A 40 -40.43 -8.79 2.42
C GLY A 40 -40.59 -7.33 2.86
N VAL A 41 -39.45 -6.64 2.91
CA VAL A 41 -39.34 -5.20 2.74
C VAL A 41 -38.65 -4.97 1.39
N PRO A 42 -39.34 -4.41 0.38
CA PRO A 42 -38.70 -4.05 -0.88
C PRO A 42 -38.08 -2.66 -0.72
N GLY A 43 -36.75 -2.55 -0.78
CA GLY A 43 -36.10 -1.25 -0.83
C GLY A 43 -34.66 -1.19 -0.37
N ALA A 44 -33.75 -1.85 -1.09
CA ALA A 44 -32.37 -1.41 -1.15
C ALA A 44 -31.83 -1.82 -2.52
N ASN A 45 -31.48 -0.84 -3.34
CA ASN A 45 -30.78 -1.04 -4.60
C ASN A 45 -29.38 -1.59 -4.29
N GLY A 46 -29.31 -2.90 -4.03
CA GLY A 46 -28.08 -3.66 -4.11
C GLY A 46 -27.60 -3.57 -5.54
N ARG A 47 -26.53 -2.81 -5.77
CA ARG A 47 -25.76 -2.94 -7.00
C ARG A 47 -25.15 -4.33 -6.99
N ASP A 48 -25.88 -5.29 -7.56
CA ASP A 48 -25.31 -6.56 -8.00
C ASP A 48 -24.20 -6.25 -9.00
N SER A 49 -22.99 -6.14 -8.49
CA SER A 49 -21.75 -6.00 -9.27
C SER A 49 -21.15 -7.38 -9.57
N SER A 50 -22.01 -8.35 -9.92
CA SER A 50 -21.57 -9.63 -10.49
C SER A 50 -21.74 -9.60 -12.01
N ALA A 51 -21.07 -8.65 -12.67
CA ALA A 51 -20.76 -8.75 -14.08
C ALA A 51 -19.28 -9.11 -14.19
N ALA A 52 -18.99 -10.22 -14.85
CA ALA A 52 -17.65 -10.60 -15.27
C ALA A 52 -17.05 -9.45 -16.10
N GLY A 53 -16.28 -8.58 -15.45
CA GLY A 53 -15.80 -7.32 -16.05
C GLY A 53 -15.70 -6.14 -15.08
N GLY A 54 -16.24 -6.23 -13.85
CA GLY A 54 -16.04 -5.19 -12.82
C GLY A 54 -14.60 -5.12 -12.28
N GLU A 55 -14.18 -3.94 -11.82
CA GLU A 55 -12.91 -3.78 -11.10
C GLU A 55 -12.88 -4.70 -9.87
N PRO A 56 -11.80 -5.47 -9.62
CA PRO A 56 -11.74 -6.50 -8.59
C PRO A 56 -12.17 -6.04 -7.18
N LEU A 57 -11.99 -4.75 -6.89
CA LEU A 57 -12.19 -4.13 -5.59
C LEU A 57 -13.29 -3.07 -5.57
N ALA A 58 -14.19 -3.06 -6.57
CA ALA A 58 -15.23 -2.03 -6.69
C ALA A 58 -16.18 -1.93 -5.47
N GLY A 59 -16.38 -3.02 -4.74
CA GLY A 59 -17.18 -3.03 -3.50
C GLY A 59 -16.39 -2.68 -2.24
N TYR A 60 -15.07 -2.56 -2.32
CA TYR A 60 -14.25 -2.19 -1.16
C TYR A 60 -14.37 -0.68 -0.87
N MET A 61 -14.72 -0.35 0.37
CA MET A 61 -15.01 1.01 0.83
C MET A 61 -13.74 1.84 1.13
N ALA A 62 -12.86 1.95 0.15
CA ALA A 62 -11.59 2.67 0.29
C ALA A 62 -11.77 4.15 0.64
N GLU A 63 -12.74 4.83 0.01
CA GLU A 63 -12.98 6.26 0.22
C GLU A 63 -13.51 6.55 1.63
N GLU A 64 -14.34 5.66 2.16
CA GLU A 64 -14.83 5.74 3.54
C GLU A 64 -13.71 5.52 4.55
N LEU A 65 -12.79 4.57 4.30
CA LEU A 65 -11.59 4.44 5.14
C LEU A 65 -10.70 5.69 5.09
N ASP A 66 -10.49 6.27 3.91
CA ASP A 66 -9.72 7.50 3.76
C ASP A 66 -10.36 8.67 4.53
N ARG A 67 -11.69 8.76 4.59
CA ARG A 67 -12.42 9.74 5.43
C ARG A 67 -12.24 9.49 6.93
N ILE A 68 -12.35 8.24 7.37
CA ILE A 68 -12.15 7.85 8.77
C ILE A 68 -10.73 8.22 9.22
N GLN A 69 -9.72 7.88 8.42
CA GLN A 69 -8.33 8.21 8.69
C GLN A 69 -8.09 9.73 8.72
N LEU A 70 -8.68 10.48 7.78
CA LEU A 70 -8.58 11.94 7.75
C LEU A 70 -9.14 12.58 9.03
N ALA A 71 -10.33 12.16 9.48
CA ALA A 71 -10.91 12.65 10.73
C ALA A 71 -10.05 12.28 11.94
N GLN A 72 -9.56 11.04 11.99
CA GLN A 72 -8.69 10.57 13.06
C GLN A 72 -7.40 11.39 13.17
N ASP A 73 -6.71 11.62 12.05
CA ASP A 73 -5.48 12.42 12.04
C ASP A 73 -5.74 13.88 12.40
N THR A 74 -6.86 14.44 11.94
CA THR A 74 -7.27 15.83 12.25
C THR A 74 -7.52 16.00 13.75
N LEU A 75 -8.35 15.13 14.35
CA LEU A 75 -8.67 15.16 15.77
C LEU A 75 -7.44 14.91 16.63
N ARG A 76 -6.63 13.90 16.27
CA ARG A 76 -5.42 13.55 17.00
C ARG A 76 -4.41 14.71 17.00
N LEU A 77 -4.09 15.26 15.83
CA LEU A 77 -3.11 16.34 15.72
C LEU A 77 -3.59 17.64 16.36
N THR A 78 -4.89 17.92 16.31
CA THR A 78 -5.50 19.05 17.04
C THR A 78 -5.32 18.89 18.54
N CYS A 79 -5.68 17.72 19.09
CA CYS A 79 -5.48 17.41 20.50
C CYS A 79 -4.00 17.53 20.92
N ILE A 80 -3.07 16.97 20.15
CA ILE A 80 -1.63 17.06 20.46
C ILE A 80 -1.17 18.53 20.48
N ALA A 81 -1.63 19.32 19.51
CA ALA A 81 -1.31 20.74 19.45
C ALA A 81 -1.86 21.55 20.63
N ASP A 82 -3.06 21.20 21.11
CA ASP A 82 -3.70 21.80 22.28
C ASP A 82 -3.06 21.35 23.61
N ASN A 83 -2.32 20.24 23.61
CA ASN A 83 -1.68 19.64 24.79
C ASN A 83 -0.15 19.81 24.83
N GLY A 84 0.33 20.97 24.40
CA GLY A 84 1.73 21.39 24.61
C GLY A 84 2.64 21.31 23.40
N PHE A 85 2.14 20.93 22.22
CA PHE A 85 2.93 20.86 20.98
C PHE A 85 2.32 21.70 19.83
N PRO A 86 2.15 23.02 20.04
CA PRO A 86 1.40 23.90 19.13
C PRO A 86 2.00 24.01 17.72
N GLU A 87 3.28 23.66 17.55
CA GLU A 87 3.98 23.63 16.26
C GLU A 87 3.33 22.61 15.31
N LEU A 88 2.65 21.60 15.87
CA LEU A 88 1.99 20.55 15.10
C LEU A 88 0.69 20.99 14.44
N ARG A 89 0.15 22.17 14.77
CA ARG A 89 -1.05 22.71 14.08
C ARG A 89 -0.87 22.80 12.57
N ARG A 90 0.36 23.05 12.09
CA ARG A 90 0.64 23.18 10.65
C ARG A 90 0.52 21.86 9.88
N PHE A 91 0.50 20.72 10.59
CA PHE A 91 0.37 19.38 10.03
C PHE A 91 -1.05 18.83 10.07
N ILE A 92 -1.98 19.54 10.71
CA ILE A 92 -3.39 19.17 10.70
C ILE A 92 -3.85 19.16 9.24
N PRO A 93 -4.33 18.01 8.73
CA PRO A 93 -4.82 17.91 7.36
C PRO A 93 -5.90 18.96 7.11
N LYS A 94 -5.83 19.66 5.99
CA LYS A 94 -6.78 20.75 5.72
C LYS A 94 -8.09 20.23 5.15
N ASP A 95 -8.17 19.64 3.94
CA ASP A 95 -9.51 19.40 3.36
C ASP A 95 -9.62 18.28 2.33
N ARG A 96 -8.75 17.28 2.30
CA ARG A 96 -8.78 16.32 1.17
C ARG A 96 -8.69 14.88 1.63
N VAL A 97 -9.81 14.17 1.46
CA VAL A 97 -9.81 12.72 1.31
C VAL A 97 -8.93 12.41 0.10
N THR A 98 -7.79 11.76 0.35
CA THR A 98 -6.91 11.25 -0.70
C THR A 98 -7.43 9.89 -1.16
N SER A 99 -7.15 9.45 -2.38
CA SER A 99 -7.46 8.08 -2.84
C SER A 99 -6.44 7.03 -2.35
N ARG A 100 -5.79 7.30 -1.21
CA ARG A 100 -4.61 6.56 -0.74
C ARG A 100 -4.95 5.10 -0.47
N THR A 101 -6.06 4.82 0.21
CA THR A 101 -6.43 3.44 0.53
C THR A 101 -6.65 2.64 -0.76
N ARG A 102 -7.33 3.21 -1.76
CA ARG A 102 -7.56 2.54 -3.04
C ARG A 102 -6.25 2.28 -3.80
N GLU A 103 -5.36 3.27 -3.86
CA GLU A 103 -4.05 3.15 -4.48
C GLU A 103 -3.18 2.07 -3.81
N GLN A 104 -3.28 1.91 -2.49
CA GLN A 104 -2.49 0.92 -1.75
C GLN A 104 -2.95 -0.51 -1.96
N ILE A 105 -4.24 -0.73 -2.25
CA ILE A 105 -4.79 -2.09 -2.35
C ILE A 105 -4.99 -2.57 -3.79
N THR A 106 -5.01 -1.66 -4.76
CA THR A 106 -5.32 -1.98 -6.16
C THR A 106 -4.04 -2.20 -6.95
N TYR A 107 -3.90 -3.35 -7.60
CA TYR A 107 -2.88 -3.52 -8.61
C TYR A 107 -3.12 -2.58 -9.81
N ASN A 108 -2.18 -1.67 -10.07
CA ASN A 108 -2.16 -0.87 -11.28
C ASN A 108 -1.14 -1.44 -12.29
N PRO A 109 -1.57 -1.94 -13.48
CA PRO A 109 -0.63 -2.40 -14.49
C PRO A 109 0.33 -1.33 -14.98
N ASP A 110 0.00 -0.06 -14.80
CA ASP A 110 0.79 1.08 -15.27
C ASP A 110 1.96 1.43 -14.32
N ASP A 111 2.02 0.78 -13.15
CA ASP A 111 3.22 0.81 -12.31
C ASP A 111 4.38 0.00 -12.91
N ILE A 112 4.04 -0.98 -13.76
CA ILE A 112 4.99 -1.94 -14.35
C ILE A 112 5.13 -1.72 -15.86
N PHE A 113 4.02 -1.48 -16.55
CA PHE A 113 3.98 -1.09 -17.96
C PHE A 113 3.77 0.42 -18.10
N PHE A 114 3.73 0.91 -19.33
CA PHE A 114 3.50 2.32 -19.63
C PHE A 114 2.05 2.58 -20.03
N GLU A 115 1.49 3.71 -19.58
CA GLU A 115 0.12 4.11 -19.92
C GLU A 115 -0.01 4.42 -21.42
N SER A 116 1.00 5.12 -21.94
CA SER A 116 1.10 5.61 -23.31
C SER A 116 2.55 5.59 -23.80
N GLU A 117 2.76 5.79 -25.10
CA GLU A 117 4.11 5.98 -25.63
C GLU A 117 4.78 7.23 -25.05
N ALA A 118 4.02 8.31 -24.84
CA ALA A 118 4.53 9.53 -24.23
C ALA A 118 4.97 9.29 -22.77
N ASP A 119 4.19 8.54 -21.98
CA ASP A 119 4.59 8.08 -20.65
C ASP A 119 5.89 7.27 -20.72
N ALA A 120 5.96 6.30 -21.65
CA ALA A 120 7.13 5.45 -21.82
C ALA A 120 8.41 6.26 -22.10
N ARG A 121 8.32 7.24 -23.00
CA ARG A 121 9.46 8.11 -23.36
C ARG A 121 9.86 9.01 -22.20
N ASN A 122 8.89 9.57 -21.47
CA ASN A 122 9.15 10.50 -20.39
C ASN A 122 9.71 9.81 -19.13
N ARG A 123 9.21 8.61 -18.81
CA ARG A 123 9.56 7.89 -17.59
C ARG A 123 10.79 7.00 -17.75
N GLY A 124 10.97 6.36 -18.92
CA GLY A 124 11.96 5.30 -19.10
C GLY A 124 11.71 4.12 -18.14
N PHE A 125 12.74 3.36 -17.79
CA PHE A 125 12.64 2.24 -16.85
C PHE A 125 13.00 2.63 -15.40
N GLY A 126 13.47 3.86 -15.19
CA GLY A 126 13.74 4.38 -13.85
C GLY A 126 12.49 4.85 -13.12
N ARG A 127 12.69 5.26 -11.88
CA ARG A 127 11.63 5.78 -11.02
C ARG A 127 12.13 7.06 -10.35
N SER A 128 11.33 8.11 -10.42
CA SER A 128 11.54 9.30 -9.60
C SER A 128 11.42 8.91 -8.13
N ILE A 129 12.20 9.58 -7.28
CA ILE A 129 12.01 9.49 -5.83
C ILE A 129 10.92 10.52 -5.49
N PRO A 130 9.76 10.10 -4.95
CA PRO A 130 8.68 11.02 -4.61
C PRO A 130 9.14 12.01 -3.53
N ALA A 131 8.46 13.16 -3.48
CA ALA A 131 8.68 14.11 -2.40
C ALA A 131 8.42 13.45 -1.04
N ARG A 132 9.30 13.70 -0.07
CA ARG A 132 9.11 13.29 1.32
C ARG A 132 8.54 14.47 2.11
N PRO A 133 7.49 14.25 2.93
CA PRO A 133 6.94 15.32 3.76
C PRO A 133 7.96 15.76 4.83
N ASP A 134 7.68 16.90 5.45
CA ASP A 134 8.33 17.33 6.68
C ASP A 134 8.35 16.19 7.71
N LYS A 135 9.48 15.99 8.38
CA LYS A 135 9.63 15.02 9.47
C LYS A 135 9.55 15.72 10.82
N VAL A 136 8.62 15.29 11.65
CA VAL A 136 8.49 15.72 13.04
C VAL A 136 9.31 14.78 13.92
N ILE A 137 10.20 15.35 14.73
CA ILE A 137 10.98 14.63 15.73
C ILE A 137 10.69 15.25 17.10
N PRO A 138 9.92 14.55 17.94
CA PRO A 138 9.72 14.96 19.32
C PRO A 138 10.95 14.56 20.15
N HIS A 139 11.49 15.51 20.91
CA HIS A 139 12.59 15.26 21.86
C HIS A 139 12.12 15.23 23.32
N GLU A 140 10.86 15.59 23.57
CA GLU A 140 10.28 15.63 24.92
C GLU A 140 9.69 14.28 25.32
N LYS A 141 10.00 13.80 26.53
CA LYS A 141 9.50 12.52 27.06
C LYS A 141 7.98 12.48 27.21
N THR A 142 7.34 13.63 27.39
CA THR A 142 5.89 13.75 27.54
C THR A 142 5.14 13.54 26.22
N TYR A 143 5.80 13.69 25.07
CA TYR A 143 5.16 13.62 23.76
C TYR A 143 4.48 12.28 23.51
N GLU A 144 5.13 11.17 23.87
CA GLU A 144 4.61 9.82 23.65
C GLU A 144 3.27 9.63 24.37
N GLY A 145 3.21 9.94 25.67
CA GLY A 145 1.97 9.83 26.46
C GLY A 145 0.86 10.77 25.98
N VAL A 146 1.19 12.00 25.55
CA VAL A 146 0.21 12.93 24.95
C VAL A 146 -0.30 12.38 23.61
N SER A 147 0.59 11.89 22.75
CA SER A 147 0.23 11.32 21.45
C SER A 147 -0.67 10.09 21.59
N GLU A 148 -0.37 9.17 22.51
CA GLU A 148 -1.20 8.00 22.78
C GLU A 148 -2.60 8.37 23.30
N THR A 149 -2.65 9.30 24.26
CA THR A 149 -3.92 9.79 24.83
C THR A 149 -4.77 10.46 23.75
N CYS A 150 -4.17 11.36 22.96
CA CYS A 150 -4.88 12.03 21.87
C CYS A 150 -5.30 11.07 20.75
N ALA A 151 -4.52 10.03 20.45
CA ALA A 151 -4.90 9.00 19.48
C ALA A 151 -6.12 8.22 19.96
N LYS A 152 -6.15 7.84 21.25
CA LYS A 152 -7.31 7.17 21.86
C LYS A 152 -8.56 8.07 21.83
N LEU A 153 -8.45 9.32 22.28
CA LEU A 153 -9.56 10.27 22.27
C LEU A 153 -10.09 10.56 20.86
N ALA A 154 -9.22 10.60 19.84
CA ALA A 154 -9.62 10.77 18.45
C ALA A 154 -10.46 9.58 17.94
N TRP A 155 -10.09 8.34 18.29
CA TRP A 155 -10.89 7.17 17.95
C TRP A 155 -12.21 7.12 18.71
N GLU A 156 -12.20 7.41 20.02
CA GLU A 156 -13.41 7.43 20.84
C GLU A 156 -14.45 8.46 20.38
N GLN A 157 -14.00 9.56 19.74
CA GLN A 157 -14.90 10.53 19.11
C GLN A 157 -15.61 10.00 17.85
N LEU A 158 -15.01 9.02 17.16
CA LEU A 158 -15.65 8.37 16.02
C LEU A 158 -16.67 7.32 16.47
N ASP A 159 -16.23 6.39 17.33
CA ASP A 159 -17.03 5.37 18.00
C ASP A 159 -16.13 4.60 19.00
N LYS A 160 -16.71 3.95 20.01
CA LYS A 160 -15.95 3.13 20.97
C LYS A 160 -15.20 1.96 20.30
N ASP A 161 -15.75 1.42 19.20
CA ASP A 161 -15.20 0.27 18.47
C ASP A 161 -14.51 0.70 17.16
N ALA A 162 -14.43 2.01 16.88
CA ALA A 162 -13.97 2.57 15.60
C ALA A 162 -12.60 2.04 15.15
N PHE A 163 -11.63 2.01 16.09
CA PHE A 163 -10.28 1.55 15.79
C PHE A 163 -10.26 0.08 15.35
N GLN A 164 -11.02 -0.78 16.02
CA GLN A 164 -11.07 -2.21 15.73
C GLN A 164 -11.75 -2.46 14.39
N THR A 165 -12.91 -1.84 14.13
CA THR A 165 -13.60 -1.93 12.83
C THR A 165 -12.70 -1.45 11.68
N PHE A 166 -12.05 -0.29 11.85
CA PHE A 166 -11.13 0.25 10.85
C PHE A 166 -9.98 -0.71 10.57
N LEU A 167 -9.34 -1.24 11.61
CA LEU A 167 -8.22 -2.17 11.50
C LEU A 167 -8.62 -3.48 10.81
N GLU A 168 -9.73 -4.09 11.21
CA GLU A 168 -10.23 -5.33 10.61
C GLU A 168 -10.53 -5.16 9.12
N TYR A 169 -11.23 -4.07 8.75
CA TYR A 169 -11.56 -3.79 7.35
C TYR A 169 -10.31 -3.47 6.51
N GLN A 170 -9.35 -2.76 7.10
CA GLN A 170 -8.07 -2.46 6.44
C GLN A 170 -7.21 -3.72 6.23
N GLN A 171 -7.16 -4.62 7.22
CA GLN A 171 -6.42 -5.87 7.11
C GLN A 171 -6.93 -6.77 5.98
N ILE A 172 -8.25 -6.82 5.78
CA ILE A 172 -8.86 -7.53 4.65
C ILE A 172 -8.36 -6.93 3.32
N GLY A 173 -8.33 -5.60 3.20
CA GLY A 173 -7.81 -4.90 2.02
C GLY A 173 -6.32 -5.19 1.76
N TYR A 174 -5.48 -5.17 2.80
CA TYR A 174 -4.07 -5.56 2.68
C TYR A 174 -3.88 -7.03 2.29
N GLY A 175 -4.75 -7.92 2.79
CA GLY A 175 -4.78 -9.32 2.39
C GLY A 175 -4.97 -9.48 0.89
N MET A 176 -5.92 -8.74 0.30
CA MET A 176 -6.16 -8.74 -1.15
C MET A 176 -4.92 -8.29 -1.93
N HIS A 177 -4.30 -7.17 -1.57
CA HIS A 177 -3.08 -6.69 -2.23
C HIS A 177 -1.92 -7.70 -2.14
N SER A 178 -1.73 -8.28 -0.95
CA SER A 178 -0.66 -9.27 -0.71
C SER A 178 -0.81 -10.53 -1.57
N SER A 179 -2.04 -10.89 -1.94
CA SER A 179 -2.32 -12.04 -2.81
C SER A 179 -1.76 -11.85 -4.23
N SER A 180 -1.81 -10.62 -4.76
CA SER A 180 -1.21 -10.28 -6.05
C SER A 180 0.32 -10.20 -5.98
N ALA A 181 0.88 -9.73 -4.88
CA ALA A 181 2.33 -9.71 -4.68
C ALA A 181 2.95 -11.12 -4.76
N ALA A 182 2.25 -12.14 -4.25
CA ALA A 182 2.69 -13.52 -4.29
C ALA A 182 2.83 -14.10 -5.72
N VAL A 183 2.09 -13.56 -6.69
CA VAL A 183 2.12 -14.03 -8.09
C VAL A 183 2.91 -13.10 -9.01
N ALA A 184 3.48 -12.00 -8.52
CA ALA A 184 4.16 -11.00 -9.35
C ALA A 184 5.34 -11.60 -10.15
N VAL A 185 6.20 -12.38 -9.49
CA VAL A 185 7.35 -13.04 -10.16
C VAL A 185 6.87 -14.09 -11.17
N PRO A 186 6.01 -15.07 -10.81
CA PRO A 186 5.45 -16.02 -11.77
C PRO A 186 4.73 -15.35 -12.96
N ALA A 187 4.01 -14.24 -12.72
CA ALA A 187 3.34 -13.48 -13.77
C ALA A 187 4.37 -12.88 -14.75
N ALA A 188 5.44 -12.29 -14.23
CA ALA A 188 6.52 -11.75 -15.05
C ALA A 188 7.24 -12.84 -15.87
N GLU A 189 7.56 -13.99 -15.25
CA GLU A 189 8.18 -15.14 -15.93
C GLU A 189 7.28 -15.71 -17.03
N LYS A 190 5.97 -15.72 -16.80
CA LYS A 190 4.97 -16.21 -17.76
C LYS A 190 4.90 -15.35 -19.02
N VAL A 191 4.88 -14.03 -18.88
CA VAL A 191 4.65 -13.10 -20.01
C VAL A 191 5.94 -12.56 -20.63
N GLY A 192 7.06 -12.60 -19.90
CA GLY A 192 8.37 -12.11 -20.31
C GLY A 192 8.87 -12.65 -21.66
N PRO A 193 8.77 -13.97 -21.94
CA PRO A 193 9.24 -14.53 -23.22
C PRO A 193 8.56 -13.93 -24.46
N ALA A 194 7.26 -13.64 -24.39
CA ALA A 194 6.53 -13.02 -25.49
C ALA A 194 6.95 -11.56 -25.71
N LEU A 195 7.18 -10.83 -24.62
CA LEU A 195 7.71 -9.47 -24.67
C LEU A 195 9.12 -9.44 -25.26
N LEU A 196 10.01 -10.30 -24.76
CA LEU A 196 11.39 -10.44 -25.23
C LEU A 196 11.42 -10.73 -26.73
N LYS A 197 10.62 -11.71 -27.19
CA LYS A 197 10.54 -12.05 -28.60
C LYS A 197 10.09 -10.86 -29.45
N CYS A 198 9.04 -10.13 -29.04
CA CYS A 198 8.56 -8.98 -29.79
C CYS A 198 9.63 -7.88 -29.92
N LEU A 199 10.37 -7.62 -28.84
CA LEU A 199 11.44 -6.64 -28.83
C LEU A 199 12.61 -7.05 -29.73
N GLN A 200 13.02 -8.32 -29.68
CA GLN A 200 14.08 -8.87 -30.54
C GLN A 200 13.69 -8.86 -32.02
N ASP A 201 12.45 -9.22 -32.36
CA ASP A 201 11.94 -9.18 -33.73
C ASP A 201 11.95 -7.74 -34.30
N ARG A 202 11.93 -6.72 -33.43
CA ARG A 202 12.04 -5.30 -33.79
C ARG A 202 13.45 -4.74 -33.72
N GLY A 203 14.45 -5.58 -33.46
CA GLY A 203 15.85 -5.18 -33.36
C GLY A 203 16.19 -4.35 -32.11
N ALA A 204 15.34 -4.38 -31.08
CA ALA A 204 15.66 -3.74 -29.81
C ALA A 204 16.86 -4.46 -29.14
N PRO A 205 17.73 -3.72 -28.42
CA PRO A 205 18.95 -4.27 -27.83
C PRO A 205 18.69 -5.07 -26.54
N VAL A 206 17.82 -6.08 -26.57
CA VAL A 206 17.45 -6.86 -25.38
C VAL A 206 17.87 -8.33 -25.49
N THR A 207 18.22 -8.91 -24.35
CA THR A 207 18.56 -10.33 -24.22
C THR A 207 17.82 -10.95 -23.04
N ALA A 208 17.77 -12.28 -22.98
CA ALA A 208 17.34 -12.95 -21.76
C ALA A 208 18.27 -12.57 -20.59
N GLY A 209 17.71 -12.39 -19.40
CA GLY A 209 18.42 -11.89 -18.22
C GLY A 209 17.58 -12.02 -16.95
N ASN A 210 17.92 -11.25 -15.92
CA ASN A 210 17.26 -11.30 -14.60
C ASN A 210 16.75 -9.92 -14.15
N GLU A 211 16.59 -8.97 -15.06
CA GLU A 211 16.11 -7.63 -14.75
C GLU A 211 14.60 -7.52 -15.07
N PHE A 212 14.24 -6.72 -16.07
CA PHE A 212 12.86 -6.39 -16.41
C PHE A 212 12.19 -7.57 -17.13
N PHE A 213 11.26 -8.25 -16.46
CA PHE A 213 10.55 -9.43 -17.01
C PHE A 213 11.47 -10.55 -17.50
N GLY A 214 12.59 -10.78 -16.79
CA GLY A 214 13.57 -11.79 -17.20
C GLY A 214 14.38 -11.37 -18.45
N MET A 215 14.50 -10.07 -18.70
CA MET A 215 15.28 -9.51 -19.80
C MET A 215 16.37 -8.58 -19.26
N SER A 216 17.51 -8.52 -19.94
CA SER A 216 18.50 -7.46 -19.80
C SER A 216 18.25 -6.38 -20.85
N LEU A 217 18.19 -5.12 -20.44
CA LEU A 217 17.77 -4.02 -21.32
C LEU A 217 18.88 -3.50 -22.24
N ASN A 218 20.15 -3.83 -21.97
CA ASN A 218 21.39 -3.44 -22.67
C ASN A 218 21.45 -2.01 -23.25
N VAL A 219 20.75 -1.06 -22.64
CA VAL A 219 20.83 0.37 -22.92
C VAL A 219 21.41 1.09 -21.71
N LYS A 220 22.07 2.22 -21.98
CA LYS A 220 22.52 3.10 -20.89
C LYS A 220 21.30 3.67 -20.18
N ARG A 221 21.17 3.40 -18.89
CA ARG A 221 20.10 3.96 -18.06
C ARG A 221 20.37 5.42 -17.71
N GLY A 222 19.28 6.16 -17.55
CA GLY A 222 19.26 7.51 -17.01
C GLY A 222 19.63 7.56 -15.54
N SER A 223 19.57 8.75 -14.97
CA SER A 223 19.90 9.01 -13.57
C SER A 223 18.87 9.93 -12.94
N LEU A 224 18.91 9.99 -11.61
CA LEU A 224 18.22 11.05 -10.89
C LEU A 224 18.84 12.41 -11.22
N GLU A 225 18.01 13.44 -11.26
CA GLU A 225 18.43 14.83 -11.48
C GLU A 225 19.46 15.29 -10.45
N ARG A 226 19.34 14.80 -9.21
CA ARG A 226 20.28 15.03 -8.11
C ARG A 226 20.76 13.71 -7.53
N PRO A 227 22.03 13.61 -7.07
CA PRO A 227 22.45 12.49 -6.23
C PRO A 227 21.54 12.36 -5.02
N GLU A 228 21.37 11.13 -4.51
CA GLU A 228 20.61 10.92 -3.29
C GLU A 228 21.36 11.55 -2.11
N GLU A 229 20.90 12.72 -1.68
CA GLU A 229 21.42 13.37 -0.48
C GLU A 229 20.77 12.76 0.75
N GLY A 230 21.60 12.41 1.74
CA GLY A 230 21.12 12.16 3.09
C GLY A 230 20.38 13.39 3.57
N GLY A 231 19.12 13.21 3.99
CA GLY A 231 18.31 14.33 4.47
C GLY A 231 18.96 15.05 5.65
N PRO A 232 18.48 16.26 5.99
CA PRO A 232 19.02 16.99 7.13
C PRO A 232 18.95 16.12 8.39
N SER A 233 20.04 16.06 9.15
CA SER A 233 20.06 15.35 10.42
C SER A 233 19.40 16.19 11.52
N PRO A 234 18.78 15.56 12.53
CA PRO A 234 18.25 16.27 13.69
C PRO A 234 19.38 17.05 14.41
N LYS A 235 19.09 18.28 14.81
CA LYS A 235 20.02 19.22 15.44
C LYS A 235 19.55 19.66 16.83
N LYS A 236 18.26 19.56 17.14
CA LYS A 236 17.75 19.91 18.46
C LYS A 236 17.93 18.73 19.42
N THR A 237 17.93 19.04 20.70
CA THR A 237 17.96 18.07 21.81
C THR A 237 16.75 18.20 22.74
N SER A 238 15.83 19.12 22.44
CA SER A 238 14.62 19.39 23.22
C SER A 238 13.52 19.98 22.33
N GLY A 239 12.26 19.91 22.80
CA GLY A 239 11.08 20.38 22.08
C GLY A 239 10.73 19.57 20.84
N ILE A 240 9.93 20.16 19.97
CA ILE A 240 9.67 19.64 18.62
C ILE A 240 10.71 20.16 17.65
N GLU A 241 11.36 19.23 16.95
CA GLU A 241 12.15 19.52 15.78
C GLU A 241 11.40 19.15 14.51
N ILE A 242 11.39 20.07 13.56
CA ILE A 242 10.76 19.84 12.26
C ILE A 242 11.85 19.93 11.20
N ILE A 243 12.14 18.78 10.62
CA ILE A 243 13.08 18.66 9.51
C ILE A 243 12.28 18.91 8.23
N PRO A 244 12.68 19.90 7.40
CA PRO A 244 12.00 20.17 6.14
C PRO A 244 11.93 18.92 5.26
N GLY A 245 10.80 18.77 4.58
CA GLY A 245 10.60 17.75 3.57
C GLY A 245 11.62 17.86 2.44
N ILE A 246 11.77 16.76 1.70
CA ILE A 246 12.70 16.68 0.58
C ILE A 246 11.86 16.68 -0.69
N PRO A 247 12.07 17.62 -1.62
CA PRO A 247 11.28 17.68 -2.84
C PRO A 247 11.53 16.43 -3.71
N GLU A 248 10.60 16.17 -4.62
CA GLU A 248 10.74 15.11 -5.62
C GLU A 248 12.13 15.18 -6.29
N ASN A 249 12.75 14.03 -6.48
CA ASN A 249 13.97 13.89 -7.27
C ASN A 249 13.64 13.10 -8.53
N ARG A 250 13.54 13.81 -9.64
CA ARG A 250 13.04 13.24 -10.89
C ARG A 250 14.07 12.33 -11.52
N TYR A 251 13.61 11.21 -12.05
CA TYR A 251 14.41 10.38 -12.93
C TYR A 251 14.40 10.95 -14.34
N ILE A 252 15.58 11.08 -14.95
CA ILE A 252 15.75 11.57 -16.31
C ILE A 252 16.29 10.42 -17.16
N PRO A 253 15.48 9.78 -18.03
CA PRO A 253 15.93 8.70 -18.89
C PRO A 253 16.91 9.22 -19.96
N THR A 254 17.76 8.33 -20.47
CA THR A 254 18.55 8.61 -21.68
C THR A 254 17.66 8.48 -22.93
N PRO A 255 18.07 9.07 -24.08
CA PRO A 255 17.35 8.86 -25.34
C PRO A 255 17.20 7.37 -25.70
N GLU A 256 18.24 6.56 -25.50
CA GLU A 256 18.21 5.13 -25.80
C GLU A 256 17.24 4.37 -24.87
N GLU A 257 17.17 4.77 -23.60
CA GLU A 257 16.22 4.21 -22.65
C GLU A 257 14.78 4.58 -22.99
N SER A 258 14.53 5.84 -23.34
CA SER A 258 13.21 6.33 -23.76
C SER A 258 12.70 5.61 -25.01
N ASP A 259 13.56 5.37 -26.00
CA ASP A 259 13.21 4.64 -27.23
C ASP A 259 12.92 3.17 -26.95
N LEU A 260 13.70 2.53 -26.07
CA LEU A 260 13.44 1.15 -25.66
C LEU A 260 12.14 1.05 -24.85
N ALA A 261 11.88 2.00 -23.95
CA ALA A 261 10.63 2.05 -23.18
C ALA A 261 9.41 2.21 -24.10
N ALA A 262 9.47 3.08 -25.11
CA ALA A 262 8.44 3.20 -26.14
C ALA A 262 8.23 1.87 -26.90
N SER A 263 9.32 1.17 -27.21
CA SER A 263 9.26 -0.15 -27.84
C SER A 263 8.60 -1.20 -26.93
N VAL A 264 8.91 -1.19 -25.62
CA VAL A 264 8.25 -2.02 -24.60
C VAL A 264 6.77 -1.72 -24.52
N TYR A 265 6.36 -0.44 -24.49
CA TYR A 265 4.95 -0.06 -24.54
C TYR A 265 4.25 -0.70 -25.75
N SER A 266 4.80 -0.49 -26.94
CA SER A 266 4.20 -1.00 -28.18
C SER A 266 4.14 -2.53 -28.19
N CYS A 267 5.23 -3.22 -27.83
CA CYS A 267 5.28 -4.68 -27.77
C CYS A 267 4.37 -5.27 -26.69
N SER A 268 4.28 -4.63 -25.53
CA SER A 268 3.41 -5.10 -24.43
C SER A 268 1.94 -5.14 -24.85
N ARG A 269 1.53 -4.21 -25.72
CA ARG A 269 0.18 -4.17 -26.30
C ARG A 269 0.03 -5.15 -27.46
N SER A 270 0.92 -5.12 -28.46
CA SER A 270 0.77 -5.94 -29.66
C SER A 270 0.90 -7.44 -29.39
N ALA A 271 1.70 -7.83 -28.39
CA ALA A 271 1.88 -9.22 -27.98
C ALA A 271 0.88 -9.67 -26.89
N GLY A 272 -0.06 -8.81 -26.47
CA GLY A 272 -1.04 -9.12 -25.42
C GLY A 272 -0.44 -9.32 -24.01
N VAL A 273 0.84 -8.98 -23.82
CA VAL A 273 1.58 -9.15 -22.56
C VAL A 273 0.96 -8.34 -21.43
N ARG A 274 0.56 -7.08 -21.69
CA ARG A 274 -0.02 -6.20 -20.67
C ARG A 274 -1.36 -6.75 -20.15
N ASP A 275 -2.22 -7.22 -21.05
CA ASP A 275 -3.54 -7.74 -20.70
C ASP A 275 -3.42 -9.08 -19.97
N GLU A 276 -2.55 -9.97 -20.43
CA GLU A 276 -2.31 -11.26 -19.78
C GLU A 276 -1.70 -11.06 -18.38
N HIS A 277 -0.73 -10.16 -18.24
CA HIS A 277 -0.16 -9.82 -16.94
C HIS A 277 -1.23 -9.26 -16.00
N LYS A 278 -2.04 -8.30 -16.46
CA LYS A 278 -3.16 -7.75 -15.69
C LYS A 278 -4.13 -8.87 -15.26
N ARG A 279 -4.47 -9.80 -16.15
CA ARG A 279 -5.37 -10.92 -15.86
C ARG A 279 -4.81 -11.82 -14.76
N ILE A 280 -3.52 -12.16 -14.82
CA ILE A 280 -2.84 -12.98 -13.80
C ILE A 280 -2.78 -12.24 -12.47
N MET A 281 -2.38 -10.97 -12.46
CA MET A 281 -2.21 -10.17 -11.25
C MET A 281 -3.53 -9.88 -10.53
N THR A 282 -4.62 -9.67 -11.27
CA THR A 282 -5.93 -9.35 -10.68
C THR A 282 -6.75 -10.58 -10.30
N ALA A 283 -6.34 -11.79 -10.70
CA ALA A 283 -7.06 -13.00 -10.32
C ALA A 283 -7.00 -13.30 -8.82
N PRO A 284 -5.82 -13.30 -8.16
CA PRO A 284 -5.74 -13.46 -6.71
C PRO A 284 -6.50 -12.39 -5.93
N GLU A 285 -6.48 -11.13 -6.37
CA GLU A 285 -7.26 -10.04 -5.78
C GLU A 285 -8.77 -10.36 -5.78
N ARG A 286 -9.30 -10.80 -6.93
CA ARG A 286 -10.72 -11.20 -7.04
C ARG A 286 -11.05 -12.38 -6.14
N ASP A 287 -10.18 -13.39 -6.11
CA ASP A 287 -10.38 -14.59 -5.29
C ASP A 287 -10.33 -14.24 -3.79
N ALA A 288 -9.38 -13.38 -3.39
CA ALA A 288 -9.26 -12.87 -2.02
C ALA A 288 -10.48 -12.01 -1.64
N TYR A 289 -10.97 -11.16 -2.55
CA TYR A 289 -12.20 -10.41 -2.32
C TYR A 289 -13.39 -11.34 -2.13
N ALA A 290 -13.57 -12.32 -3.03
CA ALA A 290 -14.66 -13.29 -2.94
C ALA A 290 -14.60 -14.10 -1.64
N ALA A 291 -13.41 -14.51 -1.20
CA ALA A 291 -13.21 -15.25 0.04
C ALA A 291 -13.54 -14.44 1.30
N ASN A 292 -13.46 -13.10 1.23
CA ASN A 292 -13.75 -12.20 2.36
C ASN A 292 -15.11 -11.49 2.23
N LYS A 293 -15.91 -11.82 1.21
CA LYS A 293 -17.15 -11.09 0.89
C LYS A 293 -18.12 -11.03 2.08
N ASP A 294 -18.31 -12.13 2.79
CA ASP A 294 -19.24 -12.17 3.93
C ASP A 294 -18.76 -11.30 5.08
N LYS A 295 -17.46 -11.32 5.38
CA LYS A 295 -16.88 -10.48 6.44
C LYS A 295 -16.87 -9.00 6.05
N LEU A 296 -16.64 -8.68 4.78
CA LEU A 296 -16.80 -7.32 4.27
C LEU A 296 -18.24 -6.84 4.48
N ASN A 297 -19.23 -7.63 4.01
CA ASN A 297 -20.65 -7.29 4.16
C ASN A 297 -21.06 -7.09 5.63
N GLU A 298 -20.50 -7.88 6.55
CA GLU A 298 -20.71 -7.73 8.00
C GLU A 298 -20.17 -6.39 8.52
N LEU A 299 -18.99 -5.98 8.08
CA LEU A 299 -18.32 -4.75 8.53
C LEU A 299 -18.79 -3.47 7.81
N GLU A 300 -19.32 -3.58 6.58
CA GLU A 300 -19.72 -2.43 5.75
C GLU A 300 -20.64 -1.43 6.48
N PRO A 301 -21.72 -1.86 7.20
CA PRO A 301 -22.58 -0.93 7.93
C PRO A 301 -21.82 -0.11 8.98
N ASP A 302 -20.86 -0.72 9.68
CA ASP A 302 -20.06 -0.04 10.69
C ASP A 302 -19.08 0.94 10.03
N VAL A 303 -18.43 0.56 8.93
CA VAL A 303 -17.55 1.47 8.17
C VAL A 303 -18.33 2.67 7.62
N ARG A 304 -19.55 2.46 7.09
CA ARG A 304 -20.42 3.56 6.62
C ARG A 304 -20.74 4.52 7.76
N ARG A 305 -21.19 3.98 8.90
CA ARG A 305 -21.48 4.79 10.10
C ARG A 305 -20.26 5.60 10.53
N LEU A 306 -19.09 4.98 10.61
CA LEU A 306 -17.84 5.66 11.00
C LEU A 306 -17.45 6.77 10.03
N SER A 307 -17.60 6.53 8.72
CA SER A 307 -17.34 7.54 7.68
C SER A 307 -18.32 8.72 7.76
N ASP A 308 -19.58 8.48 8.06
CA ASP A 308 -20.58 9.54 8.24
C ASP A 308 -20.29 10.38 9.49
N THR A 309 -19.89 9.73 10.60
CA THR A 309 -19.41 10.42 11.81
C THR A 309 -18.16 11.25 11.51
N ALA A 310 -17.17 10.66 10.84
CA ALA A 310 -15.95 11.35 10.41
C ALA A 310 -16.26 12.60 9.57
N THR A 311 -17.19 12.47 8.62
CA THR A 311 -17.66 13.59 7.78
C THR A 311 -18.31 14.70 8.60
N THR A 312 -18.99 14.36 9.69
CA THR A 312 -19.62 15.33 10.59
C THR A 312 -18.57 16.06 11.43
N LEU A 313 -17.60 15.33 11.99
CA LEU A 313 -16.52 15.88 12.81
C LEU A 313 -15.61 16.82 12.01
N LEU A 314 -15.34 16.49 10.74
CA LEU A 314 -14.52 17.33 9.85
C LEU A 314 -15.16 18.66 9.45
N LYS A 315 -16.45 18.89 9.75
CA LYS A 315 -17.16 20.15 9.47
C LYS A 315 -17.19 21.12 10.65
N GLN A 316 -16.72 20.70 11.82
CA GLN A 316 -16.69 21.50 13.05
C GLN A 316 -15.39 22.31 13.14
#